data_AF-A0A6N2U0X6-F1
#
_entry.id   AF-A0A6N2U0X6-F1
#
_cell.length_a   1.000
_cell.length_b   1.000
_cell.length_c   1.000
_cell.angle_alpha   90.00
_cell.angle_beta   90.00
_cell.angle_gamma   90.00
#
_symmetry.space_group_name_H-M   'P 1'
#
loop_
_entity.id
_entity.type
_entity.pdbx_description
1 polymer ?
#
loop_
_entity_poly.entity_id
_entity_poly.type
_entity_poly.pdbx_seq_one_letter_code
_entity_poly.pdbx_strand_id
1 'polypeptide(L)'
;MTREDKIKKIARHYGYEAQSRQCIEEMAELTQAINKYWRKDLQCGKYPYNPWDGYMPDGSEEYQNLLEEIADVQIMLEQMKFFLDPLDVEHIDEIIDRKIDRQLRRMEEDL
;
A
#
# COMPACT_ATOMS: atom_id res chain seq x y z
N MET A 1 -17.56 14.31 10.25
CA MET A 1 -17.30 13.14 9.39
C MET A 1 -15.80 12.95 9.31
N THR A 2 -15.31 11.88 9.92
CA THR A 2 -13.88 11.51 9.98
C THR A 2 -13.38 11.01 8.61
N ARG A 3 -12.06 10.75 8.46
CA ARG A 3 -11.51 10.09 7.26
C ARG A 3 -12.17 8.73 7.02
N GLU A 4 -12.29 7.95 8.08
CA GLU A 4 -12.90 6.64 8.06
C GLU A 4 -14.39 6.70 7.67
N ASP A 5 -15.15 7.64 8.22
CA ASP A 5 -16.56 7.83 7.84
C ASP A 5 -16.73 8.12 6.34
N LYS A 6 -15.80 8.90 5.75
CA LYS A 6 -15.81 9.20 4.31
C LYS A 6 -15.56 7.95 3.48
N ILE A 7 -14.54 7.16 3.84
CA ILE A 7 -14.18 5.91 3.15
C ILE A 7 -15.36 4.93 3.21
N LYS A 8 -15.95 4.73 4.39
CA LYS A 8 -17.13 3.86 4.55
C LYS A 8 -18.34 4.35 3.75
N LYS A 9 -18.56 5.67 3.68
CA LYS A 9 -19.63 6.27 2.88
C LYS A 9 -19.45 5.98 1.39
N ILE A 10 -18.22 6.06 0.87
CA ILE A 10 -17.88 5.75 -0.53
C ILE A 10 -18.11 4.25 -0.80
N ALA A 11 -17.57 3.38 0.05
CA ALA A 11 -17.72 1.93 -0.08
C ALA A 11 -19.19 1.52 -0.09
N ARG A 12 -19.99 2.06 0.83
CA ARG A 12 -21.42 1.79 0.89
C ARG A 12 -22.18 2.30 -0.34
N HIS A 13 -21.76 3.41 -0.95
CA HIS A 13 -22.43 3.97 -2.11
C HIS A 13 -22.23 3.11 -3.37
N TYR A 14 -21.00 2.65 -3.62
CA TYR A 14 -20.65 1.89 -4.82
C TYR A 14 -20.79 0.37 -4.67
N GLY A 15 -20.70 -0.15 -3.45
CA GLY A 15 -20.83 -1.57 -3.14
C GLY A 15 -19.59 -2.41 -3.46
N TYR A 16 -19.61 -3.65 -2.97
CA TYR A 16 -18.46 -4.55 -3.01
C TYR A 16 -17.97 -4.88 -4.42
N GLU A 17 -18.88 -5.16 -5.35
CA GLU A 17 -18.50 -5.58 -6.70
C GLU A 17 -17.68 -4.50 -7.42
N ALA A 18 -18.17 -3.26 -7.46
CA ALA A 18 -17.43 -2.15 -8.07
C ALA A 18 -16.11 -1.87 -7.33
N GLN A 19 -16.15 -1.78 -6.00
CA GLN A 19 -14.96 -1.44 -5.20
C GLN A 19 -13.89 -2.54 -5.24
N SER A 20 -14.25 -3.82 -5.31
CA SER A 20 -13.28 -4.90 -5.49
C SER A 20 -12.56 -4.83 -6.84
N ARG A 21 -13.23 -4.38 -7.90
CA ARG A 21 -12.60 -4.16 -9.22
C ARG A 21 -11.69 -2.94 -9.19
N GLN A 22 -12.15 -1.84 -8.60
CA GLN A 22 -11.31 -0.66 -8.38
C GLN A 22 -10.05 -1.03 -7.59
N CYS A 23 -10.19 -1.83 -6.53
CA CYS A 23 -9.04 -2.27 -5.73
C CYS A 23 -8.00 -3.03 -6.58
N ILE A 24 -8.44 -3.82 -7.56
CA ILE A 24 -7.53 -4.50 -8.49
C ILE A 24 -6.83 -3.50 -9.41
N GLU A 25 -7.55 -2.47 -9.88
CA GLU A 25 -7.01 -1.41 -10.72
C GLU A 25 -5.92 -0.61 -9.98
N GLU A 26 -6.20 -0.10 -8.78
CA GLU A 26 -5.20 0.64 -7.98
C GLU A 26 -3.97 -0.22 -7.66
N MET A 27 -4.14 -1.52 -7.39
CA MET A 27 -3.00 -2.42 -7.18
C MET A 27 -2.15 -2.60 -8.45
N ALA A 28 -2.77 -2.57 -9.63
CA ALA A 28 -2.07 -2.64 -10.90
C ALA A 28 -1.36 -1.32 -11.23
N GLU A 29 -1.96 -0.18 -10.89
CA GLU A 29 -1.37 1.16 -11.05
C GLU A 29 -0.18 1.35 -10.11
N LEU A 30 -0.31 0.95 -8.83
CA LEU A 30 0.82 0.89 -7.89
C LEU A 30 1.95 0.01 -8.41
N THR A 31 1.64 -1.16 -8.96
CA THR A 31 2.64 -2.04 -9.59
C THR A 31 3.39 -1.32 -10.72
N GLN A 32 2.67 -0.55 -11.54
CA GLN A 32 3.29 0.24 -12.62
C GLN A 32 4.14 1.39 -12.08
N ALA A 33 3.66 2.12 -11.06
CA ALA A 33 4.36 3.24 -10.47
C ALA A 33 5.68 2.80 -9.83
N ILE A 34 5.67 1.71 -9.05
CA ILE A 34 6.90 1.09 -8.49
C ILE A 34 7.91 0.78 -9.61
N ASN A 35 7.45 0.17 -10.71
CA ASN A 35 8.32 -0.19 -11.83
C ASN A 35 8.82 1.03 -12.64
N LYS A 36 8.04 2.12 -12.72
CA LYS A 36 8.47 3.36 -13.37
C LYS A 36 9.55 4.05 -12.54
N TYR A 37 9.33 4.19 -11.23
CA TYR A 37 10.29 4.77 -10.29
C TYR A 37 11.60 3.97 -10.26
N TRP A 38 11.53 2.64 -10.18
CA TRP A 38 12.73 1.80 -10.20
C TRP A 38 13.55 1.95 -11.49
N ARG A 39 12.89 2.06 -12.65
CA ARG A 39 13.58 2.20 -13.93
C ARG A 39 14.17 3.58 -14.16
N LYS A 40 13.42 4.64 -13.83
CA LYS A 40 13.81 6.02 -14.17
C LYS A 40 14.69 6.63 -13.09
N ASP A 41 14.23 6.61 -11.85
CA ASP A 41 14.86 7.31 -10.73
C ASP A 41 16.02 6.52 -10.14
N LEU A 42 15.81 5.21 -9.93
CA LEU A 42 16.85 4.31 -9.43
C LEU A 42 17.75 3.75 -10.55
N GLN A 43 17.49 4.14 -11.80
CA GLN A 43 18.18 3.68 -13.03
C GLN A 43 18.41 2.17 -13.05
N CYS A 44 17.32 1.41 -12.90
CA CYS A 44 17.34 -0.06 -12.86
C CYS A 44 18.24 -0.62 -11.75
N GLY A 45 18.26 0.05 -10.59
CA GLY A 45 19.05 -0.36 -9.42
C GLY A 45 20.51 0.07 -9.44
N LYS A 46 20.94 0.87 -10.44
CA LYS A 46 22.28 1.50 -10.42
C LYS A 46 22.46 2.43 -9.22
N TYR A 47 21.38 3.08 -8.80
CA TYR A 47 21.37 3.89 -7.59
C TYR A 47 20.59 3.17 -6.49
N PRO A 48 21.23 2.84 -5.36
CA PRO A 48 20.55 2.19 -4.25
C PRO A 48 19.57 3.18 -3.60
N TYR A 49 18.32 2.78 -3.45
CA TYR A 49 17.39 3.51 -2.60
C TYR A 49 17.83 3.33 -1.14
N ASN A 50 18.35 4.38 -0.51
CA ASN A 50 18.58 4.39 0.93
C ASN A 50 18.28 5.78 1.52
N PRO A 51 17.07 6.00 2.05
CA PRO A 51 16.72 7.27 2.66
C PRO A 51 17.55 7.59 3.91
N TRP A 52 18.12 6.58 4.56
CA TRP A 52 18.95 6.75 5.76
C TRP A 52 20.38 7.21 5.44
N ASP A 53 20.87 6.91 4.24
CA ASP A 53 22.17 7.37 3.74
C ASP A 53 22.05 8.68 2.93
N GLY A 54 20.86 9.28 2.90
CA GLY A 54 20.57 10.57 2.27
C GLY A 54 20.37 10.54 0.76
N TYR A 55 20.26 9.35 0.14
CA TYR A 55 19.93 9.22 -1.28
C TYR A 55 18.52 8.68 -1.46
N MET A 56 17.61 9.60 -1.81
CA MET A 56 16.25 9.30 -2.21
C MET A 56 15.83 10.31 -3.28
N PRO A 57 15.62 9.91 -4.54
CA PRO A 57 15.11 10.80 -5.59
C PRO A 57 13.62 11.06 -5.40
N ASP A 58 13.26 11.93 -4.45
CA ASP A 58 11.87 12.19 -4.02
C ASP A 58 11.19 13.38 -4.72
N GLY A 59 11.94 14.10 -5.55
CA GLY A 59 11.44 15.27 -6.27
C GLY A 59 10.87 14.99 -7.66
N SER A 60 10.85 13.73 -8.12
CA SER A 60 10.41 13.38 -9.47
C SER A 60 8.90 13.17 -9.58
N GLU A 61 8.39 13.26 -10.82
CA GLU A 61 7.01 12.92 -11.14
C GLU A 61 6.71 11.46 -10.82
N GLU A 62 7.65 10.55 -11.10
CA GLU A 62 7.53 9.13 -10.79
C GLU A 62 7.41 8.85 -9.30
N TYR A 63 8.15 9.57 -8.46
CA TYR A 63 8.03 9.44 -7.01
C TYR A 63 6.68 9.98 -6.50
N GLN A 64 6.22 11.12 -7.03
CA GLN A 64 4.89 11.66 -6.67
C GLN A 64 3.77 10.69 -7.08
N ASN A 65 3.82 10.15 -8.29
CA ASN A 65 2.89 9.12 -8.73
C ASN A 65 2.96 7.89 -7.81
N LEU A 66 4.16 7.43 -7.43
CA LEU A 66 4.30 6.33 -6.48
C LEU A 66 3.60 6.62 -5.14
N LEU A 67 3.69 7.84 -4.61
CA LEU A 67 2.99 8.22 -3.37
C LEU A 67 1.47 8.21 -3.54
N GLU A 68 0.96 8.69 -4.68
CA GLU A 68 -0.47 8.72 -5.01
C GLU A 68 -1.04 7.29 -5.07
N GLU A 69 -0.41 6.41 -5.85
CA GLU A 69 -0.88 5.02 -6.00
C GLU A 69 -0.80 4.23 -4.68
N ILE A 70 0.18 4.53 -3.81
CA ILE A 70 0.22 3.94 -2.45
C ILE A 70 -1.00 4.39 -1.65
N ALA A 71 -1.36 5.67 -1.72
CA ALA A 71 -2.51 6.22 -1.02
C ALA A 71 -3.82 5.63 -1.54
N ASP A 72 -3.96 5.47 -2.86
CA ASP A 72 -5.16 4.92 -3.48
C ASP A 72 -5.35 3.45 -3.10
N VAL A 73 -4.29 2.62 -3.16
CA VAL A 73 -4.35 1.24 -2.65
C VAL A 73 -4.71 1.21 -1.17
N GLN A 74 -4.15 2.09 -0.32
CA GLN A 74 -4.53 2.14 1.10
C GLN A 74 -6.01 2.45 1.29
N ILE A 75 -6.56 3.42 0.55
CA ILE A 75 -7.99 3.74 0.59
C ILE A 75 -8.81 2.53 0.18
N MET A 76 -8.41 1.84 -0.88
CA MET A 76 -9.14 0.67 -1.37
C MET A 76 -9.08 -0.49 -0.39
N LEU A 77 -7.95 -0.76 0.27
CA LEU A 77 -7.87 -1.77 1.32
C LEU A 77 -8.79 -1.46 2.50
N GLU A 78 -8.90 -0.19 2.90
CA GLU A 78 -9.84 0.23 3.95
C GLU A 78 -11.31 0.06 3.51
N GLN A 79 -11.63 0.32 2.24
CA GLN A 79 -12.95 0.00 1.68
C GLN A 79 -13.21 -1.50 1.64
N MET A 80 -12.20 -2.33 1.34
CA MET A 80 -12.34 -3.78 1.36
C MET A 80 -12.61 -4.32 2.77
N LYS A 81 -11.92 -3.80 3.78
CA LYS A 81 -12.19 -4.13 5.20
C LYS A 81 -13.61 -3.78 5.62
N PHE A 82 -14.17 -2.67 5.12
CA PHE A 82 -15.56 -2.29 5.43
C PHE A 82 -16.61 -3.33 5.03
N PHE A 83 -16.32 -4.18 4.03
CA PHE A 83 -17.24 -5.22 3.58
C PHE A 83 -17.09 -6.55 4.37
N LEU A 84 -16.18 -6.62 5.33
CA LEU A 84 -15.95 -7.81 6.17
C LEU A 84 -16.70 -7.71 7.49
N ASP A 85 -16.82 -8.84 8.20
CA ASP A 85 -17.28 -8.83 9.58
C ASP A 85 -16.26 -8.09 10.47
N PRO A 86 -16.69 -7.26 11.44
CA PRO A 86 -15.77 -6.59 12.36
C PRO A 86 -14.80 -7.53 13.07
N LEU A 87 -15.22 -8.76 13.41
CA LEU A 87 -14.34 -9.77 14.03
C LEU A 87 -13.27 -10.25 13.05
N ASP A 88 -13.58 -10.32 11.75
CA ASP A 88 -12.59 -10.65 10.71
C ASP A 88 -11.57 -9.52 10.54
N VAL A 89 -12.00 -8.26 10.69
CA VAL A 89 -11.09 -7.10 10.64
C VAL A 89 -10.10 -7.13 11.80
N GLU A 90 -10.57 -7.40 13.03
CA GLU A 90 -9.69 -7.59 14.20
C GLU A 90 -8.71 -8.75 13.96
N HIS A 91 -9.19 -9.86 13.39
CA HIS A 91 -8.33 -11.00 13.08
C HIS A 91 -7.26 -10.70 12.00
N ILE A 92 -7.55 -9.80 11.05
CA ILE A 92 -6.55 -9.35 10.06
C ILE A 92 -5.38 -8.66 10.75
N ASP A 93 -5.63 -7.82 11.76
CA ASP A 93 -4.57 -7.13 12.50
C ASP A 93 -3.68 -8.12 13.27
N GLU A 94 -4.27 -9.14 13.91
CA GLU A 94 -3.51 -10.24 14.53
C GLU A 94 -2.64 -11.01 13.51
N ILE A 95 -3.16 -11.22 12.30
CA ILE A 95 -2.42 -11.86 11.20
C ILE A 95 -1.23 -10.98 10.78
N ILE A 96 -1.42 -9.65 10.70
CA ILE A 96 -0.37 -8.69 10.35
C ILE A 96 0.75 -8.74 11.39
N ASP A 97 0.42 -8.62 12.67
CA ASP A 97 1.40 -8.62 13.77
C ASP A 97 2.25 -9.90 13.77
N ARG A 98 1.59 -11.05 13.69
CA ARG A 98 2.28 -12.35 13.60
C ARG A 98 3.23 -12.44 12.41
N LYS A 99 2.88 -11.83 11.27
CA LYS A 99 3.72 -11.82 10.06
C LYS A 99 4.93 -10.91 10.23
N ILE A 100 4.75 -9.73 10.84
CA ILE A 100 5.82 -8.78 11.17
C ILE A 100 6.80 -9.44 12.14
N ASP A 101 6.32 -9.97 13.26
CA ASP A 101 7.14 -10.66 14.26
C ASP A 101 7.97 -11.79 13.65
N ARG A 102 7.38 -12.53 12.71
CA ARG A 102 8.09 -13.58 11.98
C ARG A 102 9.19 -13.03 11.09
N GLN A 103 9.01 -11.88 10.43
CA GLN A 103 10.09 -11.27 9.64
C GLN A 103 11.20 -10.73 10.54
N LEU A 104 10.86 -10.10 11.68
CA LEU A 104 11.85 -9.62 12.64
C LEU A 104 12.74 -10.77 13.16
N ARG A 105 12.15 -11.89 13.56
CA ARG A 105 12.93 -13.08 13.99
C ARG A 105 13.88 -13.60 12.91
N ARG A 106 13.47 -13.60 11.63
CA ARG A 106 14.35 -14.02 10.51
C ARG A 106 15.54 -13.07 10.34
N MET A 107 15.30 -11.77 10.49
CA MET A 107 16.38 -10.78 10.42
C MET A 107 17.38 -10.96 11.56
N GLU A 108 16.95 -11.39 12.75
CA GLU A 108 17.83 -11.72 13.88
C GLU A 108 18.64 -13.01 13.64
N GLU A 109 18.07 -14.01 12.97
CA GLU A 109 18.74 -15.27 12.62
C GLU A 109 19.78 -15.12 11.48
N ASP A 110 19.62 -14.11 10.62
CA ASP A 110 20.52 -13.81 9.49
C ASP A 110 21.75 -12.94 9.88
N LEU A 111 21.87 -12.51 11.14
CA LEU A 111 22.97 -11.69 11.70
C LEU A 111 24.06 -12.54 12.36
#